data_AF-A0A1Q9P7M9-F1
#
_entry.id   AF-A0A1Q9P7M9-F1
#
_cell.length_a   1.000
_cell.length_b   1.000
_cell.length_c   1.000
_cell.angle_alpha   90.00
_cell.angle_beta   90.00
_cell.angle_gamma   90.00
#
_symmetry.space_group_name_H-M   'P 1'
#
loop_
_entity.id
_entity.type
_entity.pdbx_description
1 polymer ?
#
loop_
_entity_poly.entity_id
_entity_poly.type
_entity_poly.pdbx_seq_one_letter_code
_entity_poly.pdbx_strand_id
1 'polypeptide(L)'
;MLTFSELKSKCKQAIAKQPPFEDEESISVLYQNDWVRILTVHDTDTIENWRIEVEVSLPSQTDPESGIDVKNFVQSLIKHLEYLLRLDNEGLTLGVMSRDGLWTAYLEIENLPPDSLFKALIPPSVL
;
A
#
# COMPACT_ATOMS: atom_id res chain seq x y z
N MET A 1 1.26 -8.66 -14.45
CA MET A 1 2.25 -7.87 -13.69
C MET A 1 1.73 -6.44 -13.65
N LEU A 2 1.61 -5.82 -12.47
CA LEU A 2 1.12 -4.44 -12.35
C LEU A 2 2.13 -3.46 -12.93
N THR A 3 1.68 -2.53 -13.76
CA THR A 3 2.49 -1.41 -14.25
C THR A 3 2.16 -0.11 -13.51
N PHE A 4 3.13 0.82 -13.41
CA PHE A 4 2.88 2.13 -12.79
C PHE A 4 1.83 2.95 -13.56
N SER A 5 1.75 2.80 -14.88
CA SER A 5 0.73 3.47 -15.70
C SER A 5 -0.68 2.99 -15.38
N GLU A 6 -0.87 1.68 -15.16
CA GLU A 6 -2.16 1.12 -14.74
C GLU A 6 -2.53 1.61 -13.34
N LEU A 7 -1.58 1.61 -12.39
CA LEU A 7 -1.82 2.07 -11.03
C LEU A 7 -2.19 3.56 -10.99
N LYS A 8 -1.44 4.40 -11.73
CA LYS A 8 -1.71 5.84 -11.87
C LYS A 8 -3.07 6.11 -12.50
N SER A 9 -3.43 5.36 -13.55
CA SER A 9 -4.74 5.49 -14.21
C SER A 9 -5.88 5.18 -13.24
N LYS A 10 -5.77 4.10 -12.45
CA LYS A 10 -6.77 3.74 -11.43
C LYS A 10 -6.87 4.81 -10.33
N CYS A 11 -5.74 5.32 -9.85
CA CYS A 11 -5.70 6.40 -8.87
C CYS A 11 -6.44 7.64 -9.38
N LYS A 12 -6.13 8.07 -10.62
CA LYS A 12 -6.82 9.19 -11.26
C LYS A 12 -8.34 8.96 -11.38
N GLN A 13 -8.76 7.75 -11.73
CA GLN A 13 -10.18 7.40 -11.81
C GLN A 13 -10.86 7.37 -10.43
N ALA A 14 -10.16 6.98 -9.37
CA ALA A 14 -10.69 6.97 -8.02
C ALA A 14 -10.90 8.40 -7.52
N ILE A 15 -9.89 9.27 -7.65
CA ILE A 15 -9.96 10.68 -7.22
C ILE A 15 -11.01 11.47 -8.03
N ALA A 16 -11.19 11.14 -9.31
CA ALA A 16 -12.18 11.82 -10.16
C ALA A 16 -13.64 11.44 -9.82
N LYS A 17 -13.87 10.35 -9.09
CA LYS A 17 -15.20 10.00 -8.61
C LYS A 17 -15.49 10.84 -7.38
N GLN A 18 -16.45 11.76 -7.49
CA GLN A 18 -16.98 12.42 -6.31
C GLN A 18 -17.61 11.36 -5.38
N PRO A 19 -17.39 11.46 -4.05
CA PRO A 19 -18.06 10.57 -3.12
C PRO A 19 -19.58 10.72 -3.27
N PRO A 20 -20.34 9.62 -3.16
CA PRO A 20 -21.79 9.65 -3.39
C PRO A 20 -22.54 10.48 -2.33
N PHE A 21 -21.92 10.73 -1.16
CA PHE A 21 -22.45 11.51 -0.05
C PHE A 21 -21.31 12.26 0.66
N GLU A 22 -21.57 13.47 1.18
CA GLU A 22 -20.55 14.35 1.81
C GLU A 22 -19.96 13.78 3.11
N ASP A 23 -20.57 12.76 3.71
CA ASP A 23 -20.20 12.24 5.04
C ASP A 23 -19.64 10.80 5.06
N GLU A 24 -19.56 10.10 3.91
CA GLU A 24 -19.05 8.71 3.86
C GLU A 24 -17.58 8.61 3.40
N GLU A 25 -16.76 7.92 4.20
CA GLU A 25 -15.40 7.51 3.81
C GLU A 25 -15.44 6.74 2.48
N SER A 26 -14.67 7.21 1.48
CA SER A 26 -14.59 6.55 0.19
C SER A 26 -13.27 5.80 0.04
N ILE A 27 -13.34 4.47 -0.07
CA ILE A 27 -12.17 3.62 -0.26
C ILE A 27 -12.21 2.99 -1.66
N SER A 28 -11.14 3.17 -2.43
CA SER A 28 -10.95 2.51 -3.73
C SER A 28 -9.66 1.70 -3.74
N VAL A 29 -9.78 0.39 -3.97
CA VAL A 29 -8.62 -0.50 -4.11
C VAL A 29 -8.02 -0.34 -5.52
N LEU A 30 -6.78 0.10 -5.60
CA LEU A 30 -6.05 0.25 -6.85
C LEU A 30 -5.37 -1.06 -7.27
N TYR A 31 -4.79 -1.76 -6.29
CA TYR A 31 -4.10 -3.02 -6.48
C TYR A 31 -4.13 -3.86 -5.20
N GLN A 32 -4.14 -5.18 -5.37
CA GLN A 32 -4.04 -6.12 -4.27
C GLN A 32 -3.36 -7.41 -4.74
N ASN A 33 -2.48 -7.95 -3.90
CA ASN A 33 -1.99 -9.32 -3.96
C ASN A 33 -1.97 -9.92 -2.53
N ASP A 34 -1.27 -11.04 -2.36
CA ASP A 34 -1.24 -11.79 -1.10
C ASP A 34 -0.63 -11.02 0.08
N TRP A 35 0.20 -10.00 -0.16
CA TRP A 35 0.94 -9.31 0.89
C TRP A 35 0.97 -7.78 0.78
N VAL A 36 0.47 -7.21 -0.32
CA VAL A 36 0.32 -5.75 -0.50
C VAL A 36 -1.08 -5.42 -0.99
N ARG A 37 -1.66 -4.39 -0.38
CA ARG A 37 -2.86 -3.72 -0.85
C ARG A 37 -2.58 -2.24 -1.02
N ILE A 38 -2.96 -1.65 -2.15
CA ILE A 38 -2.79 -0.22 -2.46
C ILE A 38 -4.17 0.37 -2.67
N LEU A 39 -4.50 1.38 -1.88
CA LEU A 39 -5.81 2.02 -1.84
C LEU A 39 -5.66 3.54 -2.01
N THR A 40 -6.75 4.17 -2.45
CA THR A 40 -7.02 5.58 -2.17
C THR A 40 -8.16 5.66 -1.18
N VAL A 41 -7.99 6.48 -0.16
CA VAL A 41 -8.99 6.75 0.88
C VAL A 41 -9.33 8.24 0.83
N HIS A 42 -10.61 8.57 0.89
CA HIS A 42 -11.10 9.92 1.08
C HIS A 42 -11.71 10.00 2.47
N ASP A 43 -11.07 10.77 3.35
CA ASP A 43 -11.51 10.97 4.72
C ASP A 43 -12.48 12.17 4.78
N THR A 44 -13.69 11.95 5.26
CA THR A 44 -14.72 12.99 5.33
C THR A 44 -14.56 13.92 6.53
N ASP A 45 -13.77 13.53 7.54
CA ASP A 45 -13.45 14.40 8.69
C ASP A 45 -12.47 15.51 8.30
N THR A 46 -11.72 15.31 7.21
CA THR A 46 -10.82 16.30 6.61
C THR A 46 -11.25 16.58 5.18
N ILE A 47 -12.24 17.47 5.03
CA ILE A 47 -13.06 17.85 3.85
C ILE A 47 -12.35 17.87 2.47
N GLU A 48 -11.01 17.85 2.37
CA GLU A 48 -10.29 17.97 1.10
C GLU A 48 -9.15 16.94 0.87
N ASN A 49 -8.88 16.03 1.82
CA ASN A 49 -7.66 15.23 1.75
C ASN A 49 -7.92 13.80 1.32
N TRP A 50 -7.68 13.53 0.04
CA TRP A 50 -7.43 12.17 -0.41
C TRP A 50 -6.10 11.69 0.17
N ARG A 51 -5.99 10.40 0.48
CA ARG A 51 -4.71 9.76 0.79
C ARG A 51 -4.52 8.51 -0.06
N ILE A 52 -3.28 8.27 -0.46
CA ILE A 52 -2.86 6.94 -0.91
C ILE A 52 -2.43 6.17 0.32
N GLU A 53 -2.90 4.94 0.45
CA GLU A 53 -2.55 4.05 1.54
C GLU A 53 -2.05 2.71 0.99
N VAL A 54 -1.01 2.19 1.60
CA VAL A 54 -0.40 0.90 1.28
C VAL A 54 -0.42 0.06 2.53
N GLU A 55 -1.13 -1.06 2.49
CA GLU A 55 -1.11 -2.07 3.54
C GLU A 55 -0.10 -3.16 3.13
N VAL A 56 0.78 -3.54 4.06
CA VAL A 56 1.82 -4.54 3.86
C VAL A 56 1.72 -5.60 4.96
N SER A 57 1.41 -6.82 4.54
CA SER A 57 1.47 -8.01 5.40
C SER A 57 2.88 -8.55 5.41
N LEU A 58 3.47 -8.71 6.59
CA LEU A 58 4.72 -9.43 6.72
C LEU A 58 4.48 -10.94 6.65
N PRO A 59 5.45 -11.73 6.17
CA PRO A 59 5.36 -13.19 6.22
C PRO A 59 5.15 -13.65 7.66
N SER A 60 4.09 -14.42 7.92
CA SER A 60 3.86 -15.01 9.23
C SER A 60 4.77 -16.21 9.45
N GLN A 61 5.26 -16.39 10.67
CA GLN A 61 5.91 -17.65 11.04
C GLN A 61 4.87 -18.76 10.95
N THR A 62 5.02 -19.64 9.97
CA THR A 62 4.29 -20.90 9.94
C THR A 62 4.93 -21.89 10.94
N ASP A 63 4.10 -22.82 11.41
CA ASP A 63 4.37 -23.82 12.45
C ASP A 63 5.81 -24.39 12.37
N PRO A 64 6.57 -24.48 13.48
CA PRO A 64 7.89 -25.11 13.51
C PRO A 64 7.98 -26.49 12.82
N GLU A 65 6.87 -27.23 12.78
CA GLU A 65 6.79 -28.55 12.15
C GLU A 65 6.62 -28.51 10.62
N SER A 66 6.35 -27.34 10.03
CA SER A 66 6.00 -27.22 8.61
C SER A 66 7.18 -27.29 7.63
N GLY A 67 8.40 -27.52 8.11
CA GLY A 67 9.58 -27.74 7.27
C GLY A 67 9.94 -26.54 6.37
N ILE A 68 9.53 -25.33 6.76
CA ILE A 68 9.79 -24.10 6.00
C ILE A 68 11.28 -23.93 5.82
N ASP A 69 11.68 -23.57 4.60
CA ASP A 69 13.01 -23.04 4.34
C ASP A 69 13.15 -21.68 5.04
N VAL A 70 13.69 -21.70 6.27
CA VAL A 70 13.93 -20.52 7.10
C VAL A 70 14.72 -19.45 6.34
N LYS A 71 15.62 -19.86 5.44
CA LYS A 71 16.38 -18.90 4.63
C LYS A 71 15.45 -18.15 3.67
N ASN A 72 14.54 -18.84 2.99
CA ASN A 72 13.56 -18.21 2.10
C ASN A 72 12.59 -17.33 2.89
N PHE A 73 12.17 -17.74 4.08
CA PHE A 73 11.37 -16.90 4.98
C PHE A 73 12.07 -15.58 5.32
N VAL A 74 13.33 -15.66 5.78
CA VAL A 74 14.13 -14.47 6.12
C VAL A 74 14.34 -13.57 4.88
N GLN A 75 14.61 -14.16 3.71
CA GLN A 75 14.78 -13.41 2.47
C GLN A 75 13.48 -12.72 2.04
N SER A 76 12.34 -13.36 2.19
CA SER A 76 11.03 -12.78 1.90
C SER A 76 10.75 -11.61 2.86
N LEU A 77 10.97 -11.79 4.15
CA LEU A 77 10.82 -10.75 5.16
C LEU A 77 11.68 -9.52 4.84
N ILE A 78 12.95 -9.71 4.48
CA ILE A 78 13.85 -8.60 4.10
C ILE A 78 13.26 -7.82 2.91
N LYS A 79 12.76 -8.50 1.87
CA LYS A 79 12.15 -7.83 0.71
C LYS A 79 10.92 -6.99 1.08
N HIS A 80 10.09 -7.47 2.01
CA HIS A 80 8.92 -6.72 2.48
C HIS A 80 9.34 -5.47 3.26
N LEU A 81 10.37 -5.58 4.11
CA LEU A 81 10.92 -4.45 4.86
C LEU A 81 11.63 -3.43 3.95
N GLU A 82 12.40 -3.88 2.96
CA GLU A 82 13.01 -3.02 1.95
C GLU A 82 11.94 -2.27 1.14
N TYR A 83 10.81 -2.91 0.85
CA TYR A 83 9.68 -2.26 0.20
C TYR A 83 9.10 -1.13 1.05
N LEU A 84 8.86 -1.37 2.36
CA LEU A 84 8.40 -0.33 3.29
C LEU A 84 9.39 0.85 3.36
N LEU A 85 10.68 0.59 3.50
CA LEU A 85 11.70 1.64 3.51
C LEU A 85 11.75 2.43 2.21
N ARG A 86 11.49 1.77 1.07
CA ARG A 86 11.38 2.46 -0.22
C ARG A 86 10.19 3.42 -0.27
N LEU A 87 9.07 3.06 0.33
CA LEU A 87 7.90 3.94 0.43
C LEU A 87 8.21 5.16 1.30
N ASP A 88 8.87 4.96 2.44
CA ASP A 88 9.32 6.04 3.33
C ASP A 88 10.25 7.03 2.60
N ASN A 89 11.22 6.52 1.85
CA ASN A 89 12.14 7.34 1.04
C ASN A 89 11.44 8.18 -0.05
N GLU A 90 10.22 7.81 -0.46
CA GLU A 90 9.40 8.55 -1.43
C GLU A 90 8.37 9.46 -0.75
N GLY A 91 8.46 9.60 0.58
CA GLY A 91 7.68 10.53 1.38
C GLY A 91 6.39 9.96 1.97
N LEU A 92 6.14 8.65 1.86
CA LEU A 92 5.02 8.04 2.58
C LEU A 92 5.37 7.92 4.07
N THR A 93 4.43 8.25 4.95
CA THR A 93 4.59 8.03 6.39
C THR A 93 4.29 6.58 6.74
N LEU A 94 5.26 5.90 7.38
CA LEU A 94 5.07 4.53 7.86
C LEU A 94 4.28 4.48 9.17
N GLY A 95 3.41 3.48 9.30
CA GLY A 95 2.59 3.22 10.47
C GLY A 95 2.38 1.73 10.71
N VAL A 96 1.73 1.41 11.83
CA VAL A 96 1.30 0.05 12.16
C VAL A 96 -0.16 0.13 12.62
N MET A 97 -1.07 -0.49 11.85
CA MET A 97 -2.51 -0.33 12.06
C MET A 97 -3.10 -1.33 13.07
N SER A 98 -2.40 -2.41 13.43
CA SER A 98 -2.92 -3.38 14.38
C SER A 98 -1.83 -4.02 15.23
N ARG A 99 -2.23 -4.56 16.39
CA ARG A 99 -1.36 -5.40 17.23
C ARG A 99 -0.86 -6.65 16.50
N ASP A 100 -1.56 -7.04 15.43
CA ASP A 100 -1.24 -8.21 14.61
C ASP A 100 -0.19 -7.90 13.52
N GLY A 101 0.35 -6.68 13.50
CA GLY A 101 1.51 -6.34 12.68
C GLY A 101 1.19 -6.03 11.22
N LEU A 102 0.01 -5.49 10.92
CA LEU A 102 -0.24 -4.90 9.60
C LEU A 102 0.51 -3.57 9.51
N TRP A 103 1.52 -3.53 8.65
CA TRP A 103 2.30 -2.33 8.38
C TRP A 103 1.58 -1.49 7.34
N THR A 104 1.55 -0.18 7.56
CA THR A 104 0.97 0.75 6.61
C THR A 104 1.98 1.79 6.18
N ALA A 105 1.78 2.32 4.98
CA ALA A 105 2.43 3.53 4.50
C ALA A 105 1.36 4.40 3.87
N TYR A 106 1.32 5.69 4.19
CA TYR A 106 0.32 6.59 3.61
C TYR A 106 0.92 7.92 3.17
N LEU A 107 0.26 8.57 2.22
CA LEU A 107 0.57 9.92 1.75
C LEU A 107 -0.72 10.68 1.47
N GLU A 108 -0.88 11.81 2.13
CA GLU A 108 -1.94 12.78 1.80
C GLU A 108 -1.65 13.42 0.45
N ILE A 109 -2.69 13.55 -0.38
CA ILE A 109 -2.58 14.01 -1.76
C ILE A 109 -3.65 15.05 -2.08
N GLU A 110 -3.21 16.28 -2.36
CA GLU A 110 -4.06 17.33 -2.91
C GLU A 110 -4.21 17.21 -4.43
N ASN A 111 -3.18 16.67 -5.09
CA ASN A 111 -3.07 16.53 -6.52
C ASN A 111 -2.53 15.14 -6.88
N LEU A 112 -2.70 14.74 -8.14
CA LEU A 112 -2.15 13.47 -8.61
C LEU A 112 -0.62 13.45 -8.44
N PRO A 113 -0.06 12.47 -7.72
CA PRO A 113 1.39 12.42 -7.46
C PRO A 113 2.26 12.25 -8.71
N PRO A 114 3.58 12.50 -8.61
CA PRO A 114 4.51 12.27 -9.71
C PRO A 114 4.66 10.78 -10.06
N ASP A 115 5.16 10.50 -11.26
CA ASP A 115 5.41 9.14 -11.74
C ASP A 115 6.40 8.36 -10.87
N SER A 116 7.33 9.04 -10.19
CA SER A 116 8.28 8.41 -9.28
C SER A 116 7.57 7.67 -8.14
N LEU A 117 6.55 8.30 -7.55
CA LEU A 117 5.73 7.69 -6.51
C LEU A 117 5.07 6.41 -7.02
N PHE A 118 4.42 6.48 -8.18
CA PHE A 118 3.73 5.31 -8.74
C PHE A 118 4.67 4.17 -9.12
N LYS A 119 5.94 4.47 -9.45
CA LYS A 119 6.97 3.44 -9.64
C LYS A 119 7.38 2.82 -8.32
N ALA A 120 7.53 3.62 -7.26
CA ALA A 120 7.86 3.14 -5.93
C ALA A 120 6.75 2.29 -5.29
N LEU A 121 5.49 2.60 -5.59
CA LEU A 121 4.31 1.85 -5.17
C LEU A 121 4.19 0.46 -5.82
N ILE A 122 4.98 0.13 -6.85
CA ILE A 122 4.93 -1.21 -7.47
C ILE A 122 5.64 -2.22 -6.55
N PRO A 123 4.92 -3.18 -5.94
CA PRO A 123 5.56 -4.12 -5.04
C PRO A 123 6.56 -5.01 -5.80
N PRO A 124 7.67 -5.41 -5.16
CA PRO A 124 8.61 -6.36 -5.75
C PRO A 124 7.90 -7.68 -6.05
N SER A 125 8.36 -8.36 -7.09
CA SER A 125 7.98 -9.76 -7.32
C SER A 125 8.67 -10.62 -6.25
N VAL A 126 7.92 -11.00 -5.21
CA VAL A 126 8.33 -12.06 -4.29
C VAL A 126 8.02 -13.39 -4.98
N LEU A 127 9.08 -14.15 -5.21
CA LEU A 127 9.06 -15.56 -5.63
C LEU A 127 9.18 -16.42 -4.38
#